data_AF-A0A7C0WFJ1-F1
#
_entry.id   AF-A0A7C0WFJ1-F1
#
_cell.length_a   1.000
_cell.length_b   1.000
_cell.length_c   1.000
_cell.angle_alpha   90.00
_cell.angle_beta   90.00
_cell.angle_gamma   90.00
#
_symmetry.space_group_name_H-M   'P 1'
#
loop_
_entity.id
_entity.type
_entity.pdbx_description
1 polymer ?
#
loop_
_entity_poly.entity_id
_entity_poly.type
_entity_poly.pdbx_seq_one_letter_code
_entity_poly.pdbx_strand_id
1 'polypeptide(L)'
;MTVTLRPAFRVFNIGIGTALLSGLALLAMTAPSAAQNVTIGFGEGAALTERTVQIIALITILSLAPSILVMVTSFTRIVVVLSLLRTAIGVQQSPPNTVVISLALFLTAFVMGPIFQQAYDAGIKPLIANEIEIG
;
A
#
# COMPACT_ATOMS: atom_id res chain seq x y z
N MET A 1 9.66 -10.26 63.34
CA MET A 1 9.27 -9.50 62.14
C MET A 1 10.49 -9.32 61.26
N THR A 2 10.77 -10.22 60.32
CA THR A 2 11.86 -10.08 59.32
C THR A 2 11.56 -10.88 58.05
N VAL A 3 10.72 -10.27 57.20
CA VAL A 3 10.82 -10.15 55.73
C VAL A 3 11.15 -11.40 54.88
N THR A 4 10.10 -11.98 54.31
CA THR A 4 10.07 -12.91 53.17
C THR A 4 9.89 -12.13 51.85
N LEU A 5 10.98 -11.65 51.22
CA LEU A 5 10.90 -10.95 49.91
C LEU A 5 12.13 -11.26 49.02
N ARG A 6 12.25 -12.49 48.48
CA ARG A 6 13.30 -12.85 47.50
C ARG A 6 12.92 -13.71 46.27
N PRO A 7 11.65 -13.87 45.82
CA PRO A 7 11.37 -14.53 44.53
C PRO A 7 11.24 -13.56 43.34
N ALA A 8 10.84 -12.30 43.55
CA ALA A 8 10.49 -11.37 42.47
C ALA A 8 11.69 -10.91 41.60
N PHE A 9 12.89 -10.79 42.18
CA PHE A 9 14.07 -10.27 41.47
C PHE A 9 14.67 -11.29 40.46
N ARG A 10 14.47 -12.60 40.67
CA ARG A 10 14.99 -13.65 39.77
C ARG A 10 14.15 -13.78 38.49
N VAL A 11 12.83 -13.56 38.57
CA VAL A 11 11.92 -13.63 37.42
C VAL A 11 12.13 -12.45 36.47
N PHE A 12 12.40 -11.26 37.02
CA PHE A 12 12.68 -10.05 36.23
C PHE A 12 13.94 -10.19 35.35
N ASN A 13 15.02 -10.79 35.90
CA ASN A 13 16.27 -10.96 35.15
C ASN A 13 16.18 -12.04 34.05
N ILE A 14 15.32 -13.05 34.22
CA ILE A 14 15.04 -14.09 33.21
C ILE A 14 14.13 -13.55 32.08
N GLY A 15 13.17 -12.68 32.42
CA GLY A 15 12.31 -12.02 31.44
C GLY A 15 13.06 -11.09 30.48
N ILE A 16 14.07 -10.35 30.98
CA ILE A 16 14.93 -9.51 30.13
C ILE A 16 15.80 -10.35 29.20
N GLY A 17 16.37 -11.45 29.70
CA GLY A 17 17.22 -12.34 28.90
C GLY A 17 16.47 -13.03 27.76
N THR A 18 15.22 -13.46 28.02
CA THR A 18 14.37 -14.05 26.98
C THR A 18 13.89 -13.02 25.95
N ALA A 19 13.53 -11.79 26.38
CA ALA A 19 13.16 -10.71 25.47
C ALA A 19 14.33 -10.27 24.55
N LEU A 20 15.56 -10.23 25.07
CA LEU A 20 16.76 -9.96 24.27
C LEU A 20 17.06 -11.08 23.27
N LEU A 21 16.90 -12.34 23.67
CA LEU A 21 17.05 -13.47 22.75
C LEU A 21 15.97 -13.47 21.65
N SER A 22 14.73 -13.14 21.98
CA SER A 22 13.64 -13.03 20.98
C SER A 22 13.86 -11.85 20.03
N GLY A 23 14.34 -10.71 20.54
CA GLY A 23 14.69 -9.55 19.71
C GLY A 23 15.87 -9.82 18.78
N LEU A 24 16.88 -10.55 19.25
CA LEU A 24 18.02 -10.96 18.44
C LEU A 24 17.63 -12.05 17.42
N ALA A 25 16.70 -12.95 17.77
CA ALA A 25 16.15 -13.92 16.84
C ALA A 25 15.34 -13.23 15.72
N LEU A 26 14.52 -12.23 16.04
CA LEU A 26 13.79 -11.43 15.04
C LEU A 26 14.73 -10.68 14.09
N LEU A 27 15.88 -10.20 14.57
CA LEU A 27 16.93 -9.62 13.73
C LEU A 27 17.65 -10.69 12.87
N ALA A 28 17.79 -11.92 13.36
CA ALA A 28 18.41 -13.01 12.61
C ALA A 28 17.48 -13.63 11.54
N MET A 29 16.15 -13.45 11.67
CA MET A 29 15.17 -13.88 10.66
C MET A 29 14.91 -12.83 9.57
N THR A 30 15.71 -11.76 9.49
CA THR A 30 15.78 -10.92 8.30
C THR A 30 16.43 -11.72 7.17
N ALA A 31 15.64 -12.57 6.53
CA ALA A 31 16.03 -13.16 5.26
C ALA A 31 16.34 -12.01 4.29
N PRO A 32 17.33 -12.14 3.40
CA PRO A 32 17.50 -11.18 2.33
C PRO A 32 16.18 -11.18 1.54
N SER A 33 15.39 -10.12 1.70
CA SER A 33 14.30 -9.82 0.79
C SER A 33 14.92 -9.88 -0.60
N ALA A 34 14.51 -10.87 -1.38
CA ALA A 34 14.90 -10.98 -2.78
C ALA A 34 14.41 -9.69 -3.43
N ALA A 35 15.31 -8.72 -3.55
CA ALA A 35 15.09 -7.49 -4.28
C ALA A 35 14.72 -7.95 -5.69
N GLN A 36 13.43 -7.89 -5.99
CA GLN A 36 12.92 -8.16 -7.31
C GLN A 36 13.53 -7.09 -8.20
N ASN A 37 14.59 -7.44 -8.91
CA ASN A 37 15.20 -6.57 -9.91
C ASN A 37 14.14 -6.34 -10.99
N VAL A 38 13.44 -5.22 -10.87
CA VAL A 38 12.63 -4.66 -11.94
C VAL A 38 13.60 -4.13 -12.98
N THR A 39 14.19 -5.04 -13.76
CA THR A 39 15.05 -4.70 -14.90
C THR A 39 14.13 -4.28 -16.03
N ILE A 40 13.80 -2.99 -16.05
CA ILE A 40 13.09 -2.42 -17.19
C ILE A 40 14.12 -2.19 -18.30
N GLY A 41 14.04 -3.03 -19.33
CA GLY A 41 14.92 -2.99 -20.50
C GLY A 41 14.48 -1.88 -21.45
N PHE A 42 15.15 -0.74 -21.37
CA PHE A 42 14.93 0.41 -22.25
C PHE A 42 16.25 0.76 -22.94
N GLY A 43 16.37 0.43 -24.23
CA GLY A 43 17.37 0.98 -25.17
C GLY A 43 18.85 0.74 -24.85
N GLU A 44 19.49 -0.12 -25.63
CA GLU A 44 20.94 -0.30 -25.65
C GLU A 44 21.62 0.96 -26.25
N GLY A 45 21.99 1.93 -25.41
CA GLY A 45 22.73 3.12 -25.86
C GLY A 45 22.58 4.41 -25.05
N ALA A 46 21.61 4.48 -24.12
CA ALA A 46 21.42 5.67 -23.29
C ALA A 46 22.57 5.84 -22.27
N ALA A 47 23.15 7.04 -22.20
CA ALA A 47 24.13 7.38 -21.18
C ALA A 47 23.55 7.11 -19.78
N LEU A 48 24.37 6.70 -18.80
CA LEU A 48 23.91 6.38 -17.45
C LEU A 48 23.02 7.48 -16.83
N THR A 49 23.27 8.73 -17.19
CA THR A 49 22.46 9.90 -16.83
C THR A 49 21.04 9.88 -17.41
N GLU A 50 20.87 9.56 -18.70
CA GLU A 50 19.55 9.49 -19.36
C GLU A 50 18.68 8.39 -18.74
N ARG A 51 19.27 7.20 -18.50
CA ARG A 51 18.58 6.10 -17.82
C ARG A 51 18.18 6.47 -16.39
N THR A 52 19.04 7.19 -15.67
CA THR A 52 18.74 7.64 -14.31
C THR A 52 17.58 8.64 -14.29
N VAL A 53 17.59 9.61 -15.20
CA VAL A 53 16.51 10.60 -15.34
C VAL A 53 15.19 9.92 -15.74
N GLN A 54 15.21 8.95 -16.65
CA GLN A 54 14.01 8.20 -17.05
C GLN A 54 13.43 7.37 -15.90
N ILE A 55 14.27 6.70 -15.11
CA ILE A 55 13.83 5.96 -13.92
C ILE A 55 13.22 6.94 -12.90
N ILE A 56 13.85 8.08 -12.66
CA ILE A 56 13.31 9.12 -11.78
C ILE A 56 11.94 9.60 -12.28
N ALA A 57 11.79 9.87 -13.58
CA ALA A 57 10.51 10.28 -14.15
C ALA A 57 9.42 9.19 -13.97
N LEU A 58 9.75 7.92 -14.21
CA LEU A 58 8.82 6.81 -14.03
C LEU A 58 8.37 6.63 -12.58
N ILE A 59 9.30 6.66 -11.62
CA ILE A 59 8.93 6.54 -10.19
C ILE A 59 8.08 7.72 -9.73
N THR A 60 8.32 8.93 -10.27
CA THR A 60 7.50 10.11 -9.97
C THR A 60 6.07 9.91 -10.45
N ILE A 61 5.88 9.47 -11.70
CA ILE A 61 4.54 9.21 -12.25
C ILE A 61 3.86 8.07 -11.49
N LEU A 62 4.58 6.98 -11.20
CA LEU A 62 4.04 5.82 -10.50
C LEU A 62 3.63 6.12 -9.05
N SER A 63 4.33 7.03 -8.37
CA SER A 63 3.99 7.49 -7.01
C SER A 63 2.71 8.34 -6.99
N LEU A 64 2.49 9.15 -8.02
CA LEU A 64 1.27 9.98 -8.15
C LEU A 64 0.06 9.19 -8.65
N ALA A 65 0.29 8.16 -9.48
CA ALA A 65 -0.75 7.32 -10.07
C ALA A 65 -1.79 6.79 -9.07
N PRO A 66 -1.44 6.17 -7.91
CA PRO A 66 -2.44 5.65 -6.98
C PRO A 66 -3.31 6.77 -6.38
N SER A 67 -2.73 7.94 -6.09
CA SER A 67 -3.46 9.08 -5.54
C SER A 67 -4.47 9.64 -6.54
N ILE A 68 -4.07 9.78 -7.81
CA ILE A 68 -4.96 10.25 -8.88
C ILE A 68 -6.07 9.23 -9.14
N LEU A 69 -5.75 7.93 -9.16
CA LEU A 69 -6.73 6.86 -9.31
C LEU A 69 -7.83 6.98 -8.26
N VAL A 70 -7.45 7.18 -7.00
CA VAL A 70 -8.39 7.37 -5.88
C VAL A 70 -9.26 8.62 -6.06
N MET A 71 -8.71 9.71 -6.59
CA MET A 71 -9.44 10.97 -6.82
C MET A 71 -10.41 10.92 -8.01
N VAL A 72 -10.04 10.25 -9.09
CA VAL A 72 -10.83 10.19 -10.34
C VAL A 72 -11.92 9.11 -10.29
N THR A 73 -11.83 8.16 -9.35
CA THR A 73 -12.82 7.07 -9.18
C THR A 73 -13.94 7.43 -8.20
N SER A 74 -14.91 6.52 -8.05
CA SER A 74 -16.00 6.64 -7.07
C SER A 74 -15.55 6.53 -5.61
N PHE A 75 -14.27 6.21 -5.34
CA PHE A 75 -13.75 6.04 -3.97
C PHE A 75 -14.03 7.25 -3.08
N THR A 76 -13.75 8.47 -3.56
CA THR A 76 -13.91 9.70 -2.76
C THR A 76 -15.35 9.91 -2.33
N ARG A 77 -16.34 9.59 -3.19
CA ARG A 77 -17.75 9.69 -2.84
C ARG A 77 -18.15 8.64 -1.81
N ILE A 78 -17.74 7.39 -2.00
CA ILE A 78 -18.08 6.27 -1.11
C ILE A 78 -17.49 6.51 0.30
N VAL A 79 -16.21 6.89 0.39
CA VAL A 79 -15.53 7.10 1.68
C VAL A 79 -16.15 8.26 2.46
N VAL A 80 -16.55 9.34 1.77
CA VAL A 80 -17.22 10.49 2.41
C VAL A 80 -18.59 10.09 2.95
N VAL A 81 -19.41 9.38 2.17
CA VAL A 81 -20.73 8.91 2.62
C VAL A 81 -20.58 7.99 3.84
N LEU A 82 -19.67 7.00 3.79
CA LEU A 82 -19.43 6.09 4.92
C LEU A 82 -18.90 6.84 6.16
N SER A 83 -18.04 7.85 5.97
CA SER A 83 -17.53 8.69 7.06
C SER A 83 -18.61 9.54 7.71
N LEU A 84 -19.53 10.10 6.90
CA LEU A 84 -20.67 10.86 7.40
C LEU A 84 -21.66 9.95 8.16
N LEU A 85 -21.91 8.74 7.65
CA LEU A 85 -22.74 7.74 8.34
C LEU A 85 -22.14 7.38 9.71
N ARG A 86 -20.81 7.22 9.79
CA ARG A 86 -20.11 6.98 11.06
C ARG A 86 -20.33 8.11 12.07
N THR A 87 -20.20 9.36 11.63
CA THR A 87 -20.45 10.50 12.53
C THR A 87 -21.92 10.59 12.94
N ALA A 88 -22.84 10.26 12.03
CA ALA A 88 -24.28 10.31 12.27
C ALA A 88 -24.78 9.31 13.33
N ILE A 89 -24.12 8.15 13.46
CA ILE A 89 -24.48 7.14 14.47
C ILE A 89 -23.89 7.43 15.88
N GLY A 90 -23.19 8.55 16.06
CA GLY A 90 -22.77 9.04 17.38
C GLY A 90 -21.68 8.24 18.09
N VAL A 91 -21.08 7.24 17.43
CA VAL A 91 -20.00 6.41 18.01
C VAL A 91 -18.62 6.97 17.65
N GLN A 92 -17.77 7.17 18.67
CA GLN A 92 -16.48 7.85 18.53
C GLN A 92 -15.35 6.96 17.97
N GLN A 93 -15.48 5.63 18.03
CA GLN A 93 -14.39 4.69 17.68
C GLN A 93 -14.83 3.47 16.86
N SER A 94 -16.13 3.33 16.62
CA SER A 94 -16.66 2.31 15.71
C SER A 94 -17.19 2.98 14.45
N PRO A 95 -16.86 2.53 13.23
CA PRO A 95 -15.77 1.64 12.80
C PRO A 95 -14.42 2.38 12.63
N PRO A 96 -13.25 1.70 12.81
CA PRO A 96 -11.92 2.28 12.60
C PRO A 96 -11.73 2.86 11.19
N ASN A 97 -10.90 3.90 11.05
CA ASN A 97 -10.61 4.54 9.75
C ASN A 97 -10.15 3.53 8.68
N THR A 98 -9.36 2.54 9.08
CA THR A 98 -8.85 1.49 8.19
C THR A 98 -9.96 0.61 7.62
N VAL A 99 -11.02 0.34 8.39
CA VAL A 99 -12.17 -0.45 7.95
C VAL A 99 -13.02 0.32 6.95
N VAL A 100 -13.23 1.63 7.19
CA VAL A 100 -13.97 2.48 6.26
C VAL A 100 -13.24 2.56 4.91
N ILE A 101 -11.92 2.71 4.92
CA ILE A 101 -11.10 2.78 3.71
C ILE A 101 -11.12 1.44 2.96
N SER A 102 -11.00 0.31 3.66
CA SER A 102 -11.01 -1.00 2.99
C SER A 102 -12.37 -1.33 2.38
N LEU A 103 -13.47 -1.04 3.08
CA LEU A 103 -14.83 -1.16 2.53
C LEU A 103 -15.01 -0.25 1.31
N ALA A 104 -14.54 0.99 1.38
CA ALA A 104 -14.63 1.94 0.27
C ALA A 104 -13.86 1.46 -0.97
N LEU A 105 -12.64 0.91 -0.79
CA LEU A 105 -11.86 0.35 -1.90
C LEU A 105 -12.55 -0.86 -2.54
N PHE A 106 -13.09 -1.78 -1.73
CA PHE A 106 -13.79 -2.96 -2.23
C PHE A 106 -15.05 -2.59 -3.03
N LEU A 107 -15.89 -1.69 -2.47
CA LEU A 107 -17.07 -1.20 -3.16
C LEU A 107 -16.72 -0.42 -4.43
N THR A 108 -15.62 0.35 -4.41
CA THR A 108 -15.14 1.04 -5.61
C THR A 108 -14.77 0.06 -6.72
N ALA A 109 -14.03 -1.01 -6.40
CA ALA A 109 -13.68 -2.02 -7.40
C ALA A 109 -14.92 -2.70 -7.99
N PHE A 110 -15.93 -3.00 -7.17
CA PHE A 110 -17.19 -3.58 -7.62
C PHE A 110 -17.97 -2.63 -8.55
N VAL A 111 -18.10 -1.36 -8.19
CA VAL A 111 -18.85 -0.36 -8.96
C VAL A 111 -18.12 0.07 -10.24
N MET A 112 -16.78 0.10 -10.21
CA MET A 112 -15.97 0.57 -11.35
C MET A 112 -15.70 -0.49 -12.42
N GLY A 113 -16.06 -1.76 -12.20
CA GLY A 113 -15.96 -2.83 -13.19
C GLY A 113 -16.32 -2.38 -14.62
N PRO A 114 -17.57 -1.98 -14.92
CA PRO A 114 -17.97 -1.60 -16.28
C PRO A 114 -17.22 -0.39 -16.86
N ILE A 115 -16.69 0.50 -16.02
CA ILE A 115 -15.93 1.68 -16.48
C ILE A 115 -14.55 1.25 -16.98
N PHE A 116 -13.91 0.28 -16.32
CA PHE A 116 -12.64 -0.27 -16.79
C PHE A 116 -12.79 -1.00 -18.13
N GLN A 117 -13.88 -1.76 -18.31
CA GLN A 117 -14.19 -2.40 -19.60
C GLN A 117 -14.41 -1.37 -20.71
N GLN A 118 -15.22 -0.34 -20.47
CA GLN A 118 -15.45 0.73 -21.45
C GLN A 118 -14.16 1.48 -21.80
N ALA A 119 -13.32 1.80 -20.82
CA ALA A 119 -12.03 2.44 -21.06
C ALA A 119 -11.09 1.55 -21.89
N TYR A 120 -11.12 0.23 -21.67
CA TYR A 120 -10.35 -0.72 -22.45
C TYR A 120 -10.85 -0.82 -23.90
N ASP A 121 -12.16 -0.97 -24.09
CA ASP A 121 -12.77 -1.12 -25.42
C ASP A 121 -12.72 0.16 -26.26
N ALA A 122 -12.88 1.33 -25.65
CA ALA A 122 -12.88 2.61 -26.36
C ALA A 122 -11.47 3.21 -26.54
N GLY A 123 -10.53 2.88 -25.67
CA GLY A 123 -9.17 3.42 -25.68
C GLY A 123 -8.13 2.40 -26.12
N ILE A 124 -7.89 1.38 -25.31
CA ILE A 124 -6.74 0.48 -25.50
C ILE A 124 -6.91 -0.42 -26.73
N LYS A 125 -8.09 -1.02 -26.90
CA LYS A 125 -8.38 -1.95 -27.98
C LYS A 125 -8.19 -1.33 -29.39
N PRO A 126 -8.72 -0.14 -29.71
CA PRO A 126 -8.51 0.45 -31.02
C PRO A 126 -7.07 0.95 -31.24
N LEU A 127 -6.36 1.36 -30.19
CA LEU A 127 -4.94 1.70 -30.27
C LEU A 127 -4.08 0.50 -30.67
N ILE A 128 -4.37 -0.68 -30.11
CA ILE A 128 -3.67 -1.92 -30.47
C ILE A 128 -4.05 -2.39 -31.87
N ALA A 129 -5.31 -2.18 -32.28
CA ALA A 129 -5.80 -2.52 -33.61
C ALA A 129 -5.31 -1.57 -34.72
N ASN A 130 -4.57 -0.50 -34.39
CA ASN A 130 -4.19 0.60 -35.30
C ASN A 130 -5.41 1.25 -35.99
N GLU A 131 -6.58 1.20 -35.34
CA GLU A 131 -7.80 1.85 -35.84
C GLU A 131 -7.87 3.33 -35.43
N ILE A 132 -6.95 3.77 -34.55
CA ILE A 132 -6.77 5.17 -34.14
C ILE A 132 -5.28 5.52 -34.30
N GLU A 133 -4.95 6.39 -35.26
CA GLU A 133 -3.66 7.09 -35.29
C GLU A 133 -3.64 8.10 -34.15
N ILE A 134 -2.73 7.91 -33.19
CA ILE A 134 -2.39 8.97 -32.23
C ILE A 134 -1.61 10.01 -33.03
N GLY A 135 -2.28 11.09 -33.42
CA GLY A 135 -1.66 12.25 -34.07
C GLY A 135 -0.59 12.91 -33.20
#